data_AF-A0A9X0HQ06-F1
#
_entry.id   AF-A0A9X0HQ06-F1
#
_cell.length_a   1.000
_cell.length_b   1.000
_cell.length_c   1.000
_cell.angle_alpha   90.00
_cell.angle_beta   90.00
_cell.angle_gamma   90.00
#
_symmetry.space_group_name_H-M   'P 1'
#
loop_
_entity.id
_entity.type
_entity.pdbx_description
1 polymer ?
#
loop_
_entity_poly.entity_id
_entity_poly.type
_entity_poly.pdbx_seq_one_letter_code
_entity_poly.pdbx_strand_id
1 'polypeptide(L)'
;MSVIDAFLTTWSNARRTYREGAPQTGAQYDNSSALRALQSDLESAAPGFRWNGRAATDYDEANTGHRRVIGGLADLDRRLAAEVDNSAQSVGAGRRDLDDLRRWVVDAANSIPAGKNGDPMRVVIAQKGLAQLQEIMHRTNAESHAIGARIRMLEQEYRALGGNHE
;
A
#
# COMPACT_ATOMS: atom_id res chain seq x y z
N MET A 1 3.36 11.50 -37.25
CA MET A 1 3.67 11.11 -35.87
C MET A 1 5.00 10.38 -35.88
N SER A 2 5.97 10.83 -35.08
CA SER A 2 7.26 10.17 -34.93
C SER A 2 7.14 8.92 -34.04
N VAL A 3 8.12 8.02 -34.09
CA VAL A 3 8.17 6.84 -33.18
C VAL A 3 8.28 7.27 -31.71
N ILE A 4 8.89 8.43 -31.44
CA ILE A 4 8.97 9.03 -30.11
C ILE A 4 7.60 9.54 -29.66
N ASP A 5 6.81 10.14 -30.55
CA ASP A 5 5.44 10.58 -30.25
C ASP A 5 4.55 9.37 -29.87
N ALA A 6 4.74 8.23 -30.55
CA ALA A 6 4.04 6.99 -30.24
C ALA A 6 4.42 6.44 -28.85
N PHE A 7 5.71 6.48 -28.49
CA PHE A 7 6.16 6.18 -27.13
C PHE A 7 5.51 7.13 -26.11
N LEU A 8 5.55 8.45 -26.34
CA LEU A 8 5.01 9.45 -25.40
C LEU A 8 3.50 9.29 -25.20
N THR A 9 2.77 8.89 -26.23
CA THR A 9 1.34 8.56 -26.15
C THR A 9 1.10 7.35 -25.23
N THR A 10 1.88 6.28 -25.43
CA THR A 10 1.80 5.07 -24.60
C THR A 10 2.18 5.36 -23.15
N TRP A 11 3.27 6.09 -22.95
CA TRP A 11 3.70 6.56 -21.63
C TRP A 11 2.62 7.38 -20.93
N SER A 12 1.97 8.32 -21.63
CA SER A 12 0.91 9.16 -21.05
C SER A 12 -0.28 8.31 -20.59
N ASN A 13 -0.63 7.27 -21.35
CA ASN A 13 -1.68 6.34 -20.97
C ASN A 13 -1.30 5.53 -19.72
N ALA A 14 -0.06 5.03 -19.64
CA ALA A 14 0.44 4.37 -18.44
C ALA A 14 0.46 5.32 -17.24
N ARG A 15 0.96 6.55 -17.39
CA ARG A 15 1.04 7.54 -16.31
C ARG A 15 -0.32 7.91 -15.72
N ARG A 16 -1.38 7.86 -16.53
CA ARG A 16 -2.77 8.12 -16.11
C ARG A 16 -3.33 7.04 -15.19
N THR A 17 -2.87 5.79 -15.27
CA THR A 17 -3.35 4.70 -14.39
C THR A 17 -2.97 4.94 -12.93
N TYR A 18 -1.88 5.66 -12.69
CA TYR A 18 -1.40 6.03 -11.36
C TYR A 18 -2.19 7.18 -10.72
N ARG A 19 -3.12 7.82 -11.45
CA ARG A 19 -3.86 9.02 -11.03
C ARG A 19 -2.95 10.20 -10.63
N GLU A 20 -3.57 11.28 -10.19
CA GLU A 20 -2.92 12.50 -9.70
C GLU A 20 -3.12 12.67 -8.19
N GLY A 21 -2.45 13.68 -7.60
CA GLY A 21 -2.54 13.99 -6.17
C GLY A 21 -1.66 13.11 -5.26
N ALA A 22 -1.42 13.55 -4.03
CA ALA A 22 -0.67 12.77 -3.05
C ALA A 22 -1.44 11.47 -2.74
N PRO A 23 -0.79 10.29 -2.84
CA PRO A 23 -1.41 9.05 -2.40
C PRO A 23 -1.81 9.16 -0.93
N GLN A 24 -2.98 8.62 -0.59
CA GLN A 24 -3.47 8.61 0.79
C GLN A 24 -2.62 7.65 1.62
N THR A 25 -2.14 8.12 2.77
CA THR A 25 -1.37 7.31 3.72
C THR A 25 -2.27 6.48 4.62
N GLY A 26 -1.69 5.49 5.27
CA GLY A 26 -2.36 4.57 6.18
C GLY A 26 -2.78 5.16 7.51
N ALA A 27 -2.24 6.32 7.90
CA ALA A 27 -2.45 6.91 9.23
C ALA A 27 -3.93 7.01 9.67
N GLN A 28 -4.87 7.24 8.75
CA GLN A 28 -6.30 7.31 9.05
C GLN A 28 -6.92 5.95 9.47
N TYR A 29 -6.22 4.85 9.24
CA TYR A 29 -6.63 3.49 9.59
C TYR A 29 -5.92 2.98 10.85
N ASP A 30 -5.01 3.76 11.45
CA ASP A 30 -4.27 3.37 12.65
C ASP A 30 -4.90 3.96 13.91
N ASN A 31 -5.88 3.25 14.50
CA ASN A 31 -6.38 3.56 15.85
C ASN A 31 -5.67 2.76 16.94
N SER A 32 -4.53 2.13 16.63
CA SER A 32 -3.87 1.19 17.54
C SER A 32 -3.52 1.84 18.88
N SER A 33 -3.10 3.09 18.90
CA SER A 33 -2.79 3.82 20.14
C SER A 33 -3.98 3.93 21.09
N ALA A 34 -5.16 4.33 20.56
CA ALA A 34 -6.39 4.43 21.32
C ALA A 34 -6.87 3.06 21.81
N LEU A 35 -6.78 2.03 20.96
CA LEU A 35 -7.13 0.66 21.33
C LEU A 35 -6.19 0.10 22.41
N ARG A 36 -4.89 0.39 22.35
CA ARG A 36 -3.94 0.00 23.40
C ARG A 36 -4.21 0.72 24.73
N ALA A 37 -4.60 1.99 24.68
CA ALA A 37 -5.04 2.71 25.88
C ALA A 37 -6.27 2.04 26.50
N LEU A 38 -7.28 1.71 25.71
CA LEU A 38 -8.47 0.99 26.18
C LEU A 38 -8.12 -0.40 26.75
N GLN A 39 -7.18 -1.12 26.13
CA GLN A 39 -6.69 -2.39 26.64
C GLN A 39 -6.04 -2.24 28.03
N SER A 40 -5.29 -1.16 28.25
CA SER A 40 -4.67 -0.82 29.54
C SER A 40 -5.72 -0.41 30.58
N ASP A 41 -6.76 0.33 30.17
CA ASP A 41 -7.84 0.72 31.08
C ASP A 41 -8.60 -0.52 31.59
N LEU A 42 -8.89 -1.47 30.69
CA LEU A 42 -9.49 -2.76 31.07
C LEU A 42 -8.57 -3.60 31.97
N GLU A 43 -7.26 -3.56 31.76
CA GLU A 43 -6.31 -4.19 32.67
C GLU A 43 -6.41 -3.61 34.09
N SER A 44 -6.49 -2.29 34.20
CA SER A 44 -6.62 -1.61 35.49
C SER A 44 -7.95 -1.89 36.20
N ALA A 45 -8.98 -2.25 35.43
CA ALA A 45 -10.31 -2.60 35.93
C ALA A 45 -10.44 -4.06 36.40
N ALA A 46 -9.40 -4.89 36.20
CA ALA A 46 -9.41 -6.28 36.65
C ALA A 46 -9.66 -6.39 38.18
N PRO A 47 -10.33 -7.45 38.67
CA PRO A 47 -10.57 -7.62 40.09
C PRO A 47 -9.27 -7.65 40.90
N GLY A 48 -9.11 -6.69 41.80
CA GLY A 48 -8.02 -6.68 42.78
C GLY A 48 -8.36 -7.50 44.03
N PHE A 49 -7.46 -7.54 45.01
CA PHE A 49 -7.61 -8.35 46.23
C PHE A 49 -8.92 -8.10 47.03
N ARG A 50 -9.51 -6.91 46.91
CA ARG A 50 -10.74 -6.49 47.61
C ARG A 50 -12.02 -7.02 46.98
N TRP A 51 -11.98 -7.40 45.70
CA TRP A 51 -13.13 -7.95 44.99
C TRP A 51 -12.84 -9.42 44.65
N ASN A 52 -13.51 -10.31 45.36
CA ASN A 52 -13.30 -11.75 45.27
C ASN A 52 -14.62 -12.52 45.25
N GLY A 53 -14.54 -13.84 45.07
CA GLY A 53 -15.69 -14.71 44.89
C GLY A 53 -16.10 -14.86 43.43
N ARG A 54 -17.14 -15.67 43.18
CA ARG A 54 -17.52 -16.10 41.83
C ARG A 54 -17.77 -14.94 40.85
N ALA A 55 -18.45 -13.89 41.29
CA ALA A 55 -18.72 -12.72 40.44
C ALA A 55 -17.43 -11.99 40.00
N ALA A 56 -16.40 -11.97 40.84
CA ALA A 56 -15.09 -11.42 40.47
C ALA A 56 -14.41 -12.29 39.41
N THR A 57 -14.44 -13.62 39.59
CA THR A 57 -13.89 -14.58 38.62
C THR A 57 -14.57 -14.47 37.25
N ASP A 58 -15.90 -14.46 37.22
CA ASP A 58 -16.67 -14.37 35.97
C ASP A 58 -16.39 -13.04 35.23
N TYR A 59 -16.23 -11.94 35.98
CA TYR A 59 -15.83 -10.66 35.40
C TYR A 59 -14.40 -10.68 34.86
N ASP A 60 -13.43 -11.24 35.59
CA ASP A 60 -12.03 -11.28 35.16
C ASP A 60 -11.86 -12.05 33.85
N GLU A 61 -12.62 -13.14 33.68
CA GLU A 61 -12.66 -13.91 32.44
C GLU A 61 -13.18 -13.06 31.27
N ALA A 62 -14.31 -12.37 31.45
CA ALA A 62 -14.86 -11.47 30.44
C ALA A 62 -13.93 -10.30 30.12
N ASN A 63 -13.34 -9.68 31.15
CA ASN A 63 -12.37 -8.60 31.02
C ASN A 63 -11.14 -9.04 30.22
N THR A 64 -10.59 -10.21 30.54
CA THR A 64 -9.48 -10.82 29.79
C THR A 64 -9.85 -11.09 28.34
N GLY A 65 -11.07 -11.57 28.08
CA GLY A 65 -11.61 -11.74 26.73
C GLY A 65 -11.63 -10.42 25.95
N HIS A 66 -12.21 -9.36 26.52
CA HIS A 66 -12.25 -8.04 25.88
C HIS A 66 -10.86 -7.46 25.61
N ARG A 67 -9.94 -7.56 26.58
CA ARG A 67 -8.55 -7.13 26.41
C ARG A 67 -7.86 -7.84 25.24
N ARG A 68 -8.10 -9.13 25.08
CA ARG A 68 -7.55 -9.92 23.95
C ARG A 68 -8.07 -9.41 22.61
N VAL A 69 -9.38 -9.21 22.49
CA VAL A 69 -10.01 -8.72 21.25
C VAL A 69 -9.50 -7.33 20.90
N ILE A 70 -9.53 -6.39 21.84
CA ILE A 70 -9.07 -5.00 21.63
C ILE A 70 -7.57 -4.96 21.28
N GLY A 71 -6.75 -5.76 21.96
CA GLY A 71 -5.33 -5.89 21.65
C GLY A 71 -5.06 -6.48 20.25
N GLY A 72 -5.93 -7.38 19.79
CA GLY A 72 -5.92 -7.92 18.43
C GLY A 72 -6.31 -6.87 17.39
N LEU A 73 -7.40 -6.12 17.63
CA LEU A 73 -7.81 -5.00 16.76
C LEU A 73 -6.68 -3.97 16.63
N ALA A 74 -6.01 -3.63 17.73
CA ALA A 74 -4.88 -2.69 17.69
C ALA A 74 -3.73 -3.16 16.79
N ASP A 75 -3.44 -4.47 16.75
CA ASP A 75 -2.43 -5.01 15.85
C ASP A 75 -2.87 -4.94 14.38
N LEU A 76 -4.13 -5.31 14.12
CA LEU A 76 -4.68 -5.29 12.77
C LEU A 76 -4.81 -3.88 12.19
N ASP A 77 -5.22 -2.89 12.99
CA ASP A 77 -5.32 -1.47 12.56
C ASP A 77 -3.94 -0.97 12.10
N ARG A 78 -2.91 -1.23 12.91
CA ARG A 78 -1.53 -0.86 12.58
C ARG A 78 -1.04 -1.54 11.30
N ARG A 79 -1.31 -2.84 11.14
CA ARG A 79 -0.91 -3.61 9.95
C ARG A 79 -1.65 -3.14 8.70
N LEU A 80 -2.94 -2.81 8.82
CA LEU A 80 -3.72 -2.24 7.73
C LEU A 80 -3.16 -0.89 7.29
N ALA A 81 -2.87 0.00 8.25
CA ALA A 81 -2.22 1.27 7.96
C ALA A 81 -0.90 1.08 7.20
N ALA A 82 -0.04 0.16 7.65
CA ALA A 82 1.21 -0.14 6.97
C ALA A 82 1.02 -0.61 5.52
N GLU A 83 0.01 -1.45 5.23
CA GLU A 83 -0.25 -1.89 3.85
C GLU A 83 -0.82 -0.78 2.97
N VAL A 84 -1.57 0.17 3.54
CA VAL A 84 -2.00 1.37 2.81
C VAL A 84 -0.81 2.28 2.52
N ASP A 85 0.13 2.44 3.45
CA ASP A 85 1.38 3.16 3.20
C ASP A 85 2.23 2.50 2.12
N ASN A 86 2.32 1.16 2.12
CA ASN A 86 3.01 0.41 1.07
C ASN A 86 2.36 0.66 -0.31
N SER A 87 1.02 0.72 -0.38
CA SER A 87 0.27 1.06 -1.59
C SER A 87 0.59 2.47 -2.07
N ALA A 88 0.55 3.44 -1.16
CA ALA A 88 0.91 4.83 -1.43
C ALA A 88 2.34 4.97 -1.96
N GLN A 89 3.29 4.25 -1.35
CA GLN A 89 4.69 4.23 -1.76
C GLN A 89 4.87 3.61 -3.16
N SER A 90 4.22 2.48 -3.44
CA SER A 90 4.29 1.81 -4.77
C SER A 90 3.76 2.73 -5.87
N VAL A 91 2.61 3.38 -5.65
CA VAL A 91 2.07 4.39 -6.58
C VAL A 91 3.04 5.56 -6.76
N GLY A 92 3.60 6.08 -5.67
CA GLY A 92 4.58 7.17 -5.71
C GLY A 92 5.86 6.80 -6.45
N ALA A 93 6.36 5.58 -6.26
CA ALA A 93 7.54 5.06 -6.94
C ALA A 93 7.30 4.90 -8.44
N GLY A 94 6.23 4.21 -8.85
CA GLY A 94 5.94 4.03 -10.27
C GLY A 94 5.70 5.35 -11.02
N ARG A 95 5.13 6.38 -10.37
CA ARG A 95 5.05 7.73 -10.97
C ARG A 95 6.43 8.32 -11.24
N ARG A 96 7.35 8.26 -10.27
CA ARG A 96 8.72 8.75 -10.44
C ARG A 96 9.45 7.98 -11.53
N ASP A 97 9.35 6.64 -11.52
CA ASP A 97 9.98 5.79 -12.52
C ASP A 97 9.49 6.11 -13.94
N LEU A 98 8.18 6.35 -14.09
CA LEU A 98 7.59 6.78 -15.36
C LEU A 98 8.10 8.15 -15.78
N ASP A 99 8.12 9.13 -14.87
CA ASP A 99 8.57 10.49 -15.18
C ASP A 99 10.07 10.51 -15.59
N ASP A 100 10.90 9.74 -14.89
CA ASP A 100 12.32 9.53 -15.21
C ASP A 100 12.52 8.83 -16.55
N LEU A 101 11.73 7.79 -16.84
CA LEU A 101 11.76 7.08 -18.12
C LEU A 101 11.42 8.01 -19.29
N ARG A 102 10.37 8.84 -19.14
CA ARG A 102 10.02 9.84 -20.17
C ARG A 102 11.18 10.80 -20.41
N ARG A 103 11.78 11.32 -19.33
CA ARG A 103 12.92 12.24 -19.44
C ARG A 103 14.07 11.58 -20.20
N TRP A 104 14.42 10.35 -19.85
CA TRP A 104 15.46 9.60 -20.54
C TRP A 104 15.18 9.44 -22.04
N VAL A 105 13.96 9.06 -22.45
CA VAL A 105 13.61 8.91 -23.87
C VAL A 105 13.70 10.25 -24.61
N VAL A 106 13.19 11.33 -24.02
CA VAL A 106 13.21 12.67 -24.65
C VAL A 106 14.64 13.17 -24.79
N ASP A 107 15.44 13.08 -23.74
CA ASP A 107 16.83 13.53 -23.75
C ASP A 107 17.67 12.73 -24.76
N ALA A 108 17.48 11.40 -24.82
CA ALA A 108 18.14 10.54 -25.80
C ALA A 108 17.68 10.82 -27.24
N ALA A 109 16.40 11.13 -27.46
CA ALA A 109 15.90 11.48 -28.79
C ALA A 109 16.43 12.86 -29.26
N ASN A 110 16.63 13.79 -28.33
CA ASN A 110 17.14 15.13 -28.62
C ASN A 110 18.64 15.13 -28.91
N SER A 111 19.39 14.14 -28.41
CA SER A 111 20.83 14.02 -28.68
C SER A 111 21.14 13.43 -30.07
N ILE A 112 20.15 12.89 -30.79
CA ILE A 112 20.33 12.34 -32.13
C ILE A 112 20.35 13.45 -33.19
N PRO A 113 21.45 13.59 -33.97
CA PRO A 113 21.52 14.55 -35.08
C PRO A 113 20.47 14.28 -36.17
N ALA A 114 20.02 15.34 -36.84
CA ALA A 114 19.17 15.20 -38.02
C ALA A 114 19.94 14.54 -39.18
N GLY A 115 19.30 13.59 -39.89
CA GLY A 115 19.88 12.94 -41.07
C GLY A 115 19.50 11.46 -41.20
N LYS A 116 19.92 10.83 -42.31
CA LYS A 116 19.50 9.47 -42.72
C LYS A 116 19.79 8.35 -41.70
N ASN A 117 20.72 8.58 -40.76
CA ASN A 117 21.07 7.61 -39.71
C ASN A 117 20.35 7.87 -38.38
N GLY A 118 19.62 8.99 -38.25
CA GLY A 118 18.95 9.37 -37.00
C GLY A 118 17.66 8.60 -36.74
N ASP A 119 16.88 8.32 -37.78
CA ASP A 119 15.58 7.65 -37.63
C ASP A 119 15.69 6.22 -37.08
N PRO A 120 16.61 5.36 -37.57
CA PRO A 120 16.83 4.04 -36.96
C PRO A 120 17.20 4.13 -35.47
N MET A 121 17.99 5.13 -35.08
CA MET A 121 18.43 5.29 -33.70
C MET A 121 17.28 5.76 -32.79
N ARG A 122 16.36 6.60 -33.29
CA ARG A 122 15.12 6.97 -32.59
C ARG A 122 14.20 5.77 -32.38
N VAL A 123 14.15 4.84 -33.34
CA VAL A 123 13.38 3.58 -33.19
C VAL A 123 13.94 2.73 -32.06
N VAL A 124 15.27 2.57 -31.98
CA VAL A 124 15.91 1.81 -30.89
C VAL A 124 15.61 2.42 -29.52
N ILE A 125 15.69 3.76 -29.39
CA ILE A 125 15.34 4.45 -28.14
C ILE A 125 13.88 4.19 -27.76
N ALA A 126 12.96 4.33 -28.71
CA ALA A 126 11.54 4.10 -28.46
C ALA A 126 11.26 2.65 -28.03
N GLN A 127 11.90 1.66 -28.68
CA GLN A 127 11.76 0.24 -28.32
C GLN A 127 12.28 -0.04 -26.91
N LYS A 128 13.46 0.49 -26.55
CA LYS A 128 14.00 0.37 -25.19
C LYS A 128 13.10 1.06 -24.17
N GLY A 129 12.59 2.24 -24.49
CA GLY A 129 11.63 2.96 -23.65
C GLY A 129 10.34 2.17 -23.41
N LEU A 130 9.79 1.53 -24.46
CA LEU A 130 8.61 0.67 -24.34
C LEU A 130 8.87 -0.58 -23.50
N ALA A 131 10.03 -1.21 -23.64
CA ALA A 131 10.41 -2.37 -22.82
C ALA A 131 10.51 -2.00 -21.33
N GLN A 132 11.17 -0.88 -21.02
CA GLN A 132 11.26 -0.37 -19.64
C GLN A 132 9.88 0.06 -19.10
N LEU A 133 9.04 0.65 -19.94
CA LEU A 133 7.66 0.99 -19.58
C LEU A 133 6.88 -0.27 -19.17
N GLN A 134 6.98 -1.35 -19.95
CA GLN A 134 6.34 -2.63 -19.64
C GLN A 134 6.85 -3.21 -18.32
N GLU A 135 8.16 -3.17 -18.08
CA GLU A 135 8.76 -3.65 -16.83
C GLU A 135 8.23 -2.90 -15.60
N ILE A 136 8.19 -1.55 -15.65
CA ILE A 136 7.62 -0.73 -14.57
C ILE A 136 6.16 -1.13 -14.31
N MET A 137 5.36 -1.26 -15.37
CA MET A 137 3.95 -1.63 -15.24
C MET A 137 3.76 -3.03 -14.64
N HIS A 138 4.56 -4.01 -15.07
CA HIS A 138 4.51 -5.37 -14.53
C HIS A 138 4.87 -5.41 -13.05
N ARG A 139 5.95 -4.72 -12.65
CA ARG A 139 6.39 -4.65 -11.26
C ARG A 139 5.31 -4.03 -10.38
N THR A 140 4.80 -2.86 -10.73
CA THR A 140 3.76 -2.20 -9.94
C THR A 140 2.47 -3.01 -9.87
N ASN A 141 2.09 -3.71 -10.94
CA ASN A 141 0.92 -4.58 -10.91
C ASN A 141 1.13 -5.77 -9.96
N ALA A 142 2.31 -6.39 -9.97
CA ALA A 142 2.66 -7.47 -9.04
C ALA A 142 2.64 -7.00 -7.57
N GLU A 143 3.24 -5.83 -7.30
CA GLU A 143 3.21 -5.20 -5.97
C GLU A 143 1.77 -4.91 -5.51
N SER A 144 0.95 -4.33 -6.38
CA SER A 144 -0.45 -4.02 -6.09
C SER A 144 -1.27 -5.28 -5.78
N HIS A 145 -1.04 -6.36 -6.53
CA HIS A 145 -1.69 -7.65 -6.25
C HIS A 145 -1.25 -8.24 -4.90
N ALA A 146 0.05 -8.16 -4.59
CA ALA A 146 0.59 -8.65 -3.32
C ALA A 146 0.02 -7.86 -2.12
N ILE A 147 0.01 -6.52 -2.20
CA ILE A 147 -0.59 -5.65 -1.18
C ILE A 147 -2.08 -5.98 -1.02
N GLY A 148 -2.83 -6.06 -2.14
CA GLY A 148 -4.24 -6.41 -2.10
C GLY A 148 -4.51 -7.79 -1.49
N ALA A 149 -3.62 -8.76 -1.69
CA ALA A 149 -3.73 -10.06 -1.03
C ALA A 149 -3.52 -9.95 0.49
N ARG A 150 -2.57 -9.16 0.95
CA ARG A 150 -2.33 -8.92 2.39
C ARG A 150 -3.50 -8.20 3.05
N ILE A 151 -4.10 -7.20 2.40
CA ILE A 151 -5.30 -6.53 2.90
C ILE A 151 -6.47 -7.51 3.04
N ARG A 152 -6.68 -8.42 2.07
CA ARG A 152 -7.73 -9.45 2.18
C ARG A 152 -7.48 -10.46 3.30
N MET A 153 -6.21 -10.78 3.59
CA MET A 153 -5.89 -11.61 4.76
C MET A 153 -6.22 -10.88 6.06
N LEU A 154 -5.87 -9.58 6.16
CA LEU A 154 -6.26 -8.76 7.31
C LEU A 154 -7.78 -8.73 7.52
N GLU A 155 -8.56 -8.59 6.44
CA GLU A 155 -10.04 -8.64 6.51
C GLU A 155 -10.54 -9.96 7.13
N GLN A 156 -9.91 -11.09 6.81
CA GLN A 156 -10.24 -12.39 7.42
C GLN A 156 -9.87 -12.43 8.91
N GLU A 157 -8.71 -11.87 9.28
CA GLU A 157 -8.28 -11.77 10.67
C GLU A 157 -9.23 -10.88 11.51
N TYR A 158 -9.71 -9.76 10.95
CA TYR A 158 -10.73 -8.93 11.60
C TYR A 158 -12.02 -9.70 11.87
N ARG A 159 -12.51 -10.45 10.87
CA ARG A 159 -13.71 -11.29 11.01
C ARG A 159 -13.53 -12.38 12.06
N ALA A 160 -12.36 -13.02 12.09
CA ALA A 160 -12.04 -14.05 13.07
C ALA A 160 -12.00 -13.51 14.50
N LEU A 161 -11.52 -12.26 14.70
CA LEU A 161 -11.58 -11.61 16.01
C LEU A 161 -13.02 -11.30 16.46
N GLY A 162 -13.88 -10.86 15.53
CA GLY A 162 -15.29 -10.57 15.82
C GLY A 162 -16.17 -11.80 16.02
N GLY A 163 -15.79 -12.95 15.43
CA GLY A 163 -16.54 -14.21 15.49
C GLY A 163 -16.37 -15.02 16.78
N ASN A 164 -15.52 -14.60 17.72
CA ASN A 164 -15.32 -15.30 19.01
C ASN A 164 -16.33 -14.87 20.10
N HIS A 165 -17.54 -14.48 19.69
CA HIS A 165 -18.63 -14.01 20.56
C HIS A 165 -19.90 -14.88 20.38
N GLU A 166 -19.74 -16.20 20.39
CA GLU A 166 -20.82 -17.20 20.56
C GLU A 166 -20.42 -18.21 21.64
#